data_AF-A0AA51HPS4-F1
#
_entry.id   AF-A0AA51HPS4-F1
#
_cell.length_a   1.000
_cell.length_b   1.000
_cell.length_c   1.000
_cell.angle_alpha   90.00
_cell.angle_beta   90.00
_cell.angle_gamma   90.00
#
_symmetry.space_group_name_H-M   'P 1'
#
loop_
_entity.id
_entity.type
_entity.pdbx_description
1 polymer ?
#
loop_
_entity_poly.entity_id
_entity_poly.type
_entity_poly.pdbx_seq_one_letter_code
_entity_poly.pdbx_strand_id
1 'polypeptide(L)'
;MPVINKKENYNLSDIYDDLNKLKESINQLLDKSNQIELNSNLKLVKHNVQKAQKQMIESVVKNVVGEYIPTHKEEIRDISLRQAVALIDEIEKKAKDMGMKVVIAVYSSAARPVAIHCMDDSYIASFDVAENKAYTSAALKMSTTELKNLSQPGQELYGIQNTNGGKIVIFGGGEPLFFKGKLIGALGVSGGTEEEDRDLAVFGRKKLEEVMAW
;
A
#
# COMPACT_ATOMS: atom_id res chain seq x y z
N MET A 1 4.25 -92.04 21.66
CA MET A 1 4.16 -90.97 20.64
C MET A 1 5.58 -90.50 20.35
N PRO A 2 6.06 -90.53 19.10
CA PRO A 2 7.45 -90.16 18.78
C PRO A 2 7.54 -88.65 18.56
N VAL A 3 8.55 -88.01 19.16
CA VAL A 3 9.03 -86.68 18.77
C VAL A 3 10.34 -86.90 18.02
N ILE A 4 10.29 -86.78 16.70
CA ILE A 4 11.45 -86.91 15.81
C ILE A 4 12.23 -85.59 15.88
N ASN A 5 13.41 -85.63 16.49
CA ASN A 5 14.33 -84.49 16.52
C ASN A 5 15.32 -84.62 15.35
N LYS A 6 14.97 -84.09 14.18
CA LYS A 6 15.90 -83.99 13.04
C LYS A 6 16.94 -82.91 13.35
N LYS A 7 18.13 -83.32 13.78
CA LYS A 7 19.32 -82.46 13.70
C LYS A 7 19.80 -82.48 12.25
N GLU A 8 19.53 -81.41 11.51
CA GLU A 8 20.15 -81.19 10.20
C GLU A 8 21.64 -80.94 10.40
N ASN A 9 22.48 -81.86 9.90
CA ASN A 9 23.92 -81.67 9.83
C ASN A 9 24.23 -80.69 8.69
N TYR A 10 24.29 -79.40 8.98
CA TYR A 10 24.86 -78.43 8.06
C TYR A 10 26.37 -78.69 7.94
N ASN A 11 26.87 -78.90 6.72
CA ASN A 11 28.29 -79.03 6.49
C ASN A 11 28.94 -77.64 6.67
N LEU A 12 30.13 -77.58 7.26
CA LEU A 12 30.91 -76.34 7.41
C LEU A 12 31.09 -75.60 6.06
N SER A 13 31.13 -76.34 4.95
CA SER A 13 31.15 -75.76 3.60
C SER A 13 29.92 -74.92 3.29
N ASP A 14 28.72 -75.41 3.63
CA ASP A 14 27.45 -74.73 3.34
C ASP A 14 27.35 -73.43 4.15
N ILE A 15 27.78 -73.48 5.41
CA ILE A 15 27.84 -72.30 6.30
C ILE A 15 28.82 -71.26 5.74
N TYR A 16 29.96 -71.69 5.20
CA TYR A 16 30.95 -70.79 4.61
C TYR A 16 30.41 -70.12 3.34
N ASP A 17 29.71 -70.87 2.49
CA ASP A 17 29.10 -70.34 1.26
C ASP A 17 27.98 -69.35 1.58
N ASP A 18 27.16 -69.62 2.58
CA ASP A 18 26.11 -68.70 3.02
C ASP A 18 26.68 -67.42 3.65
N LEU A 19 27.77 -67.52 4.41
CA LEU A 19 28.49 -66.36 4.92
C LEU A 19 29.08 -65.50 3.79
N ASN A 20 29.59 -66.12 2.73
CA ASN A 20 30.11 -65.39 1.56
C ASN A 20 28.99 -64.68 0.79
N LYS A 21 27.84 -65.33 0.57
CA LYS A 21 26.66 -64.70 -0.04
C LYS A 21 26.13 -63.54 0.79
N LEU A 22 26.14 -63.68 2.13
CA LEU A 22 25.73 -62.62 3.05
C LEU A 22 26.68 -61.42 2.94
N LYS A 23 28.00 -61.69 2.90
CA LYS A 23 29.02 -60.66 2.74
C LYS A 23 28.88 -59.89 1.43
N GLU A 24 28.62 -60.58 0.31
CA GLU A 24 28.32 -59.94 -0.97
C GLU A 24 27.05 -59.08 -0.91
N SER A 25 25.99 -59.60 -0.28
CA SER A 25 24.73 -58.88 -0.12
C SER A 25 24.90 -57.60 0.70
N ILE A 26 25.69 -57.65 1.78
CA ILE A 26 26.04 -56.48 2.60
C ILE A 26 26.80 -55.44 1.77
N ASN A 27 27.78 -55.87 0.98
CA ASN A 27 28.55 -54.96 0.12
C ASN A 27 27.65 -54.28 -0.94
N GLN A 28 26.75 -55.02 -1.58
CA GLN A 28 25.79 -54.45 -2.52
C GLN A 28 24.84 -53.43 -1.87
N LEU A 29 24.42 -53.68 -0.63
CA LEU A 29 23.60 -52.74 0.13
C LEU A 29 24.37 -51.47 0.50
N LEU A 30 25.64 -51.59 0.88
CA LEU A 30 26.51 -50.45 1.16
C LEU A 30 26.72 -49.59 -0.10
N ASP A 31 26.97 -50.21 -1.25
CA ASP A 31 27.12 -49.49 -2.52
C ASP A 31 25.83 -48.75 -2.93
N LYS A 32 24.67 -49.40 -2.77
CA LYS A 32 23.37 -48.75 -3.01
C LYS A 32 23.13 -47.58 -2.05
N SER A 33 23.47 -47.73 -0.78
CA SER A 33 23.35 -46.67 0.23
C SER A 33 24.20 -45.46 -0.15
N ASN A 34 25.48 -45.69 -0.51
CA ASN A 34 26.40 -44.64 -0.93
C ASN A 34 25.91 -43.90 -2.19
N GLN A 35 25.34 -44.61 -3.17
CA GLN A 35 24.76 -43.99 -4.36
C GLN A 35 23.52 -43.13 -4.06
N ILE A 36 22.66 -43.55 -3.12
CA ILE A 36 21.50 -42.78 -2.69
C ILE A 36 21.94 -41.46 -2.04
N GLU A 37 22.93 -41.52 -1.15
CA GLU A 37 23.49 -40.36 -0.47
C GLU A 37 24.14 -39.39 -1.48
N LEU A 38 24.94 -39.92 -2.42
CA LEU A 38 25.55 -39.13 -3.50
C LEU A 38 24.49 -38.40 -4.33
N ASN A 39 23.40 -39.08 -4.70
CA ASN A 39 22.30 -38.48 -5.47
C ASN A 39 21.57 -37.38 -4.70
N SER A 40 21.38 -37.54 -3.38
CA SER A 40 20.76 -36.52 -2.53
C SER A 40 21.63 -35.26 -2.40
N ASN A 41 22.94 -35.45 -2.21
CA ASN A 41 23.92 -34.37 -2.19
C ASN A 41 23.98 -33.64 -3.53
N LEU A 42 23.95 -34.37 -4.65
CA LEU A 42 23.93 -33.78 -5.99
C LEU A 42 22.67 -32.94 -6.23
N LYS A 43 21.49 -33.37 -5.73
CA LYS A 43 20.25 -32.58 -5.79
C LYS A 43 20.35 -31.29 -4.98
N LEU A 44 20.89 -31.36 -3.76
CA LEU A 44 21.08 -30.19 -2.89
C LEU A 44 22.05 -29.19 -3.52
N VAL A 45 23.18 -29.67 -4.05
CA VAL A 45 24.17 -28.84 -4.76
C VAL A 45 23.53 -28.19 -5.99
N LYS A 46 22.78 -28.94 -6.81
CA LYS A 46 22.04 -28.37 -7.96
C LYS A 46 21.06 -27.28 -7.52
N HIS A 47 20.30 -27.50 -6.46
CA HIS A 47 19.37 -26.50 -5.92
C HIS A 47 20.10 -25.24 -5.44
N ASN A 48 21.19 -25.39 -4.70
CA ASN A 48 21.98 -24.27 -4.19
C ASN A 48 22.65 -23.48 -5.32
N VAL A 49 23.18 -24.17 -6.34
CA VAL A 49 23.74 -23.52 -7.54
C VAL A 49 22.67 -22.77 -8.31
N GLN A 50 21.48 -23.36 -8.52
CA GLN A 50 20.36 -22.67 -9.17
C GLN A 50 19.89 -21.43 -8.38
N LYS A 51 19.82 -21.54 -7.05
CA LYS A 51 19.47 -20.42 -6.18
C LYS A 51 20.50 -19.30 -6.25
N ALA A 52 21.80 -19.64 -6.19
CA ALA A 52 22.89 -18.67 -6.31
C ALA A 52 22.92 -18.01 -7.70
N GLN A 53 22.72 -18.78 -8.78
CA GLN A 53 22.60 -18.25 -10.14
C GLN A 53 21.41 -17.30 -10.26
N LYS A 54 20.24 -17.65 -9.72
CA LYS A 54 19.07 -16.77 -9.71
C LYS A 54 19.36 -15.46 -8.97
N GLN A 55 19.97 -15.52 -7.79
CA GLN A 55 20.34 -14.34 -7.01
C GLN A 55 21.36 -13.45 -7.73
N MET A 56 22.33 -14.06 -8.42
CA MET A 56 23.35 -13.33 -9.20
C MET A 56 22.73 -12.69 -10.45
N ILE A 57 21.82 -13.37 -11.13
CA ILE A 57 21.07 -12.80 -12.26
C ILE A 57 20.20 -11.64 -11.78
N GLU A 58 19.47 -11.80 -10.68
CA GLU A 58 18.65 -10.73 -10.10
C GLU A 58 19.49 -9.50 -9.72
N SER A 59 20.68 -9.71 -9.14
CA SER A 59 21.57 -8.59 -8.76
C SER A 59 22.19 -7.90 -9.97
N VAL A 60 22.65 -8.65 -10.98
CA VAL A 60 23.19 -8.08 -12.22
C VAL A 60 22.10 -7.35 -13.00
N VAL A 61 20.90 -7.92 -13.13
CA VAL A 61 19.76 -7.25 -13.75
C VAL A 61 19.44 -5.97 -12.99
N LYS A 62 19.36 -6.00 -11.65
CA LYS A 62 19.10 -4.80 -10.86
C LYS A 62 20.16 -3.72 -11.04
N ASN A 63 21.43 -4.09 -11.15
CA ASN A 63 22.53 -3.13 -11.32
C ASN A 63 22.55 -2.54 -12.74
N VAL A 64 22.49 -3.39 -13.76
CA VAL A 64 22.56 -2.96 -15.17
C VAL A 64 21.28 -2.22 -15.59
N VAL A 65 20.11 -2.73 -15.19
CA VAL A 65 18.82 -2.06 -15.45
C VAL A 65 18.66 -0.83 -14.56
N GLY A 66 19.12 -0.86 -13.31
CA GLY A 66 19.04 0.28 -12.40
C GLY A 66 19.91 1.46 -12.82
N GLU A 67 21.02 1.23 -13.52
CA GLU A 67 21.88 2.29 -14.08
C GLU A 67 21.35 2.86 -15.41
N TYR A 68 20.70 2.05 -16.26
CA TYR A 68 20.27 2.45 -17.61
C TYR A 68 18.77 2.73 -17.78
N ILE A 69 17.94 2.26 -16.86
CA ILE A 69 16.53 2.64 -16.75
C ILE A 69 16.41 3.36 -15.40
N PRO A 70 16.10 4.67 -15.35
CA PRO A 70 15.75 5.31 -14.09
C PRO A 70 14.51 4.58 -13.55
N THR A 71 14.72 3.66 -12.61
CA THR A 71 13.65 2.88 -12.00
C THR A 71 12.96 3.80 -11.01
N HIS A 72 11.94 4.49 -11.54
CA HIS A 72 10.99 5.35 -10.85
C HIS A 72 11.64 6.62 -10.29
N LYS A 73 11.49 7.75 -11.00
CA LYS A 73 11.08 8.96 -10.27
C LYS A 73 9.87 8.52 -9.45
N GLU A 74 9.88 8.66 -8.13
CA GLU A 74 8.67 8.46 -7.33
C GLU A 74 7.57 9.28 -7.99
N GLU A 75 6.70 8.60 -8.73
CA GLU A 75 5.64 9.27 -9.43
C GLU A 75 4.63 9.64 -8.35
N ILE A 76 4.65 10.90 -7.92
CA ILE A 76 3.73 11.38 -6.90
C ILE A 76 2.32 11.18 -7.46
N ARG A 77 1.59 10.21 -6.92
CA ARG A 77 0.22 9.90 -7.33
C ARG A 77 -0.75 10.81 -6.60
N ASP A 78 -1.97 10.88 -7.12
CA ASP A 78 -3.09 11.50 -6.42
C ASP A 78 -3.32 10.82 -5.07
N ILE A 79 -3.97 11.54 -4.17
CA ILE A 79 -4.39 11.01 -2.87
C ILE A 79 -5.24 9.75 -3.09
N SER A 80 -4.83 8.65 -2.47
CA SER A 80 -5.59 7.40 -2.54
C SER A 80 -6.83 7.44 -1.64
N LEU A 81 -7.80 6.57 -1.88
CA LEU A 81 -8.97 6.43 -1.00
C LEU A 81 -8.56 6.19 0.46
N ARG A 82 -7.58 5.31 0.70
CA ARG A 82 -7.09 5.01 2.05
C ARG A 82 -6.53 6.24 2.75
N GLN A 83 -5.76 7.05 2.04
CA GLN A 83 -5.20 8.30 2.56
C GLN A 83 -6.29 9.36 2.77
N ALA A 84 -7.25 9.47 1.84
CA ALA A 84 -8.37 10.38 2.00
C ALA A 84 -9.20 10.05 3.26
N VAL A 85 -9.53 8.78 3.48
CA VAL A 85 -10.24 8.34 4.70
C VAL A 85 -9.43 8.62 5.96
N ALA A 86 -8.14 8.28 5.97
CA ALA A 86 -7.29 8.56 7.13
C ALA A 86 -7.16 10.07 7.44
N LEU A 87 -7.12 10.92 6.40
CA LEU A 87 -7.13 12.37 6.57
C LEU A 87 -8.47 12.86 7.14
N ILE A 88 -9.58 12.35 6.62
CA ILE A 88 -10.93 12.68 7.12
C ILE A 88 -11.07 12.26 8.58
N ASP A 89 -10.59 11.09 8.97
CA ASP A 89 -10.66 10.60 10.35
C ASP A 89 -9.96 11.56 11.34
N GLU A 90 -8.81 12.13 10.97
CA GLU A 90 -8.12 13.13 11.79
C GLU A 90 -8.93 14.42 11.91
N ILE A 91 -9.56 14.86 10.83
CA ILE A 91 -10.39 16.08 10.81
C ILE A 91 -11.67 15.86 11.63
N GLU A 92 -12.31 14.70 11.53
CA GLU A 92 -13.50 14.36 12.33
C GLU A 92 -13.21 14.38 13.83
N LYS A 93 -12.05 13.84 14.26
CA LYS A 93 -11.63 13.91 15.66
C LYS A 93 -11.52 15.37 16.11
N LYS A 94 -10.87 16.21 15.30
CA LYS A 94 -10.72 17.64 15.62
C LYS A 94 -12.06 18.38 15.63
N ALA A 95 -12.97 18.06 14.71
CA ALA A 95 -14.30 18.63 14.66
C ALA A 95 -15.11 18.26 15.92
N LYS A 96 -15.03 17.00 16.37
CA LYS A 96 -15.64 16.55 17.63
C LYS A 96 -15.09 17.31 18.84
N ASP A 97 -13.78 17.53 18.91
CA ASP A 97 -13.15 18.33 19.98
C ASP A 97 -13.63 19.80 19.98
N MET A 98 -13.99 20.33 18.81
CA MET A 98 -14.54 21.68 18.63
C MET A 98 -16.06 21.73 18.84
N GLY A 99 -16.71 20.61 19.12
CA GLY A 99 -18.18 20.54 19.26
C GLY A 99 -18.93 20.72 17.92
N MET A 100 -18.26 20.47 16.80
CA MET A 100 -18.80 20.70 15.46
C MET A 100 -19.33 19.41 14.83
N LYS A 101 -20.29 19.56 13.92
CA LYS A 101 -20.85 18.51 13.07
C LYS A 101 -20.70 18.94 11.62
N VAL A 102 -19.72 18.38 10.92
CA VAL A 102 -19.31 18.87 9.59
C VAL A 102 -19.45 17.79 8.51
N VAL A 103 -19.53 18.24 7.27
CA VAL A 103 -19.23 17.44 6.07
C VAL A 103 -17.79 17.72 5.65
N ILE A 104 -17.05 16.66 5.34
CA ILE A 104 -15.65 16.70 4.93
C ILE A 104 -15.54 16.00 3.59
N ALA A 105 -15.07 16.71 2.56
CA ALA A 105 -14.90 16.20 1.20
C ALA A 105 -13.43 16.24 0.80
N VAL A 106 -12.90 15.12 0.31
CA VAL A 106 -11.55 15.00 -0.25
C VAL A 106 -11.65 14.66 -1.74
N TYR A 107 -11.01 15.46 -2.57
CA TYR A 107 -11.01 15.36 -4.03
C TYR A 107 -9.60 15.00 -4.55
N SER A 108 -9.55 14.35 -5.70
CA SER A 108 -8.32 14.09 -6.45
C SER A 108 -7.80 15.35 -7.15
N SER A 109 -6.59 15.31 -7.71
CA SER A 109 -6.04 16.47 -8.43
C SER A 109 -6.80 16.80 -9.71
N ALA A 110 -7.58 15.85 -10.23
CA ALA A 110 -8.51 16.04 -11.35
C ALA A 110 -9.88 16.60 -10.93
N ALA A 111 -10.01 17.12 -9.71
CA ALA A 111 -11.24 17.69 -9.14
C ALA A 111 -12.43 16.70 -9.16
N ARG A 112 -12.15 15.42 -8.85
CA ARG A 112 -13.18 14.38 -8.68
C ARG A 112 -13.22 13.92 -7.23
N PRO A 113 -14.40 13.63 -6.66
CA PRO A 113 -14.51 13.14 -5.29
C PRO A 113 -13.77 11.81 -5.13
N VAL A 114 -13.00 11.70 -4.05
CA VAL A 114 -12.34 10.46 -3.61
C VAL A 114 -13.08 9.88 -2.40
N ALA A 115 -13.37 10.72 -1.41
CA ALA A 115 -14.14 10.35 -0.22
C ALA A 115 -14.89 11.58 0.32
N ILE A 116 -16.10 11.37 0.82
CA ILE A 116 -16.91 12.40 1.48
C ILE A 116 -17.55 11.77 2.70
N HIS A 117 -17.33 12.34 3.88
CA HIS A 117 -17.98 11.91 5.12
C HIS A 117 -18.92 13.01 5.58
N CYS A 118 -20.15 12.63 5.92
CA CYS A 118 -21.12 13.49 6.57
C CYS A 118 -21.23 13.04 8.03
N MET A 119 -20.80 13.89 8.96
CA MET A 119 -21.01 13.59 10.39
C MET A 119 -22.51 13.62 10.72
N ASP A 120 -22.91 12.79 11.68
CA ASP A 120 -24.29 12.76 12.16
C ASP A 120 -24.77 14.15 12.59
N ASP A 121 -25.99 14.49 12.17
CA ASP A 121 -26.65 15.78 12.35
C ASP A 121 -25.89 17.02 11.80
N SER A 122 -24.94 16.84 10.87
CA SER A 122 -24.41 17.97 10.09
C SER A 122 -25.51 18.61 9.25
N TYR A 123 -25.35 19.90 8.91
CA TYR A 123 -26.33 20.58 8.06
C TYR A 123 -26.42 19.91 6.68
N ILE A 124 -27.65 19.67 6.20
CA ILE A 124 -27.89 19.07 4.88
C ILE A 124 -27.23 19.90 3.77
N ALA A 125 -27.29 21.23 3.87
CA ALA A 125 -26.68 22.15 2.92
C ALA A 125 -25.13 22.09 2.90
N SER A 126 -24.51 21.59 3.97
CA SER A 126 -23.05 21.48 4.05
C SER A 126 -22.47 20.44 3.11
N PHE A 127 -23.27 19.50 2.61
CA PHE A 127 -22.81 18.52 1.62
C PHE A 127 -22.30 19.20 0.34
N ASP A 128 -23.20 19.93 -0.33
CA ASP A 128 -22.85 20.64 -1.57
C ASP A 128 -21.77 21.69 -1.33
N VAL A 129 -21.79 22.36 -0.16
CA VAL A 129 -20.80 23.39 0.17
C VAL A 129 -19.40 22.78 0.36
N ALA A 130 -19.27 21.67 1.09
CA ALA A 130 -17.99 20.99 1.28
C ALA A 130 -17.43 20.43 -0.04
N GLU A 131 -18.28 19.79 -0.85
CA GLU A 131 -17.91 19.31 -2.18
C GLU A 131 -17.41 20.44 -3.08
N ASN A 132 -18.14 21.56 -3.12
CA ASN A 132 -17.79 22.69 -3.97
C ASN A 132 -16.56 23.46 -3.46
N LYS A 133 -16.31 23.49 -2.14
CA LYS A 133 -15.04 24.00 -1.58
C LYS A 133 -13.85 23.13 -2.02
N ALA A 134 -13.97 21.80 -1.93
CA ALA A 134 -12.93 20.88 -2.40
C ALA A 134 -12.71 21.00 -3.92
N TYR A 135 -13.79 21.05 -4.70
CA TYR A 135 -13.74 21.28 -6.14
C TYR A 135 -13.01 22.58 -6.48
N THR A 136 -13.37 23.68 -5.82
CA THR A 136 -12.78 25.00 -6.05
C THR A 136 -11.27 24.95 -5.83
N SER A 137 -10.83 24.37 -4.70
CA SER A 137 -9.42 24.26 -4.38
C SER A 137 -8.64 23.32 -5.30
N ALA A 138 -9.25 22.24 -5.79
CA ALA A 138 -8.63 21.38 -6.80
C ALA A 138 -8.52 22.08 -8.17
N ALA A 139 -9.60 22.73 -8.61
CA ALA A 139 -9.68 23.35 -9.94
C ALA A 139 -8.78 24.58 -10.06
N LEU A 140 -8.73 25.42 -9.02
CA LEU A 140 -7.97 26.66 -9.02
C LEU A 140 -6.60 26.54 -8.34
N LYS A 141 -6.34 25.40 -7.69
CA LYS A 141 -5.06 25.09 -7.00
C LYS A 141 -4.72 26.10 -5.89
N MET A 142 -5.73 26.65 -5.25
CA MET A 142 -5.62 27.66 -4.19
C MET A 142 -6.69 27.46 -3.11
N SER A 143 -6.50 28.05 -1.93
CA SER A 143 -7.53 27.96 -0.87
C SER A 143 -8.76 28.81 -1.23
N THR A 144 -9.95 28.43 -0.75
CA THR A 144 -11.14 29.26 -0.94
C THR A 144 -11.06 30.57 -0.15
N THR A 145 -10.26 30.60 0.93
CA THR A 145 -9.92 31.80 1.70
C THR A 145 -9.11 32.79 0.87
N GLU A 146 -8.14 32.30 0.10
CA GLU A 146 -7.35 33.14 -0.82
C GLU A 146 -8.22 33.68 -1.96
N LEU A 147 -9.03 32.80 -2.57
CA LEU A 147 -9.95 33.18 -3.64
C LEU A 147 -10.95 34.25 -3.19
N LYS A 148 -11.46 34.18 -1.96
CA LYS A 148 -12.38 35.17 -1.39
C LYS A 148 -11.85 36.59 -1.56
N ASN A 149 -10.55 36.81 -1.34
CA ASN A 149 -9.95 38.14 -1.46
C ASN A 149 -9.92 38.61 -2.91
N LEU A 150 -9.66 37.70 -3.85
CA LEU A 150 -9.59 38.00 -5.29
C LEU A 150 -10.95 38.19 -5.95
N SER A 151 -12.04 37.72 -5.32
CA SER A 151 -13.38 37.73 -5.89
C SER A 151 -14.30 38.83 -5.36
N GLN A 152 -13.80 39.75 -4.53
CA GLN A 152 -14.61 40.87 -4.00
C GLN A 152 -14.98 41.88 -5.11
N PRO A 153 -16.05 42.68 -4.93
CA PRO A 153 -16.33 43.79 -5.83
C PRO A 153 -15.09 44.67 -6.07
N GLY A 154 -14.77 44.91 -7.34
CA GLY A 154 -13.60 45.68 -7.75
C GLY A 154 -12.27 44.90 -7.80
N GLN A 155 -12.27 43.61 -7.48
CA GLN A 155 -11.09 42.73 -7.61
C GLN A 155 -11.11 41.97 -8.94
N GLU A 156 -9.96 41.42 -9.33
CA GLU A 156 -9.72 40.82 -10.65
C GLU A 156 -10.67 39.67 -10.99
N LEU A 157 -11.11 38.89 -9.99
CA LEU A 157 -11.97 37.71 -10.17
C LEU A 157 -13.41 37.97 -9.71
N TYR A 158 -13.85 39.23 -9.63
CA TYR A 158 -15.23 39.55 -9.25
C TYR A 158 -16.24 38.82 -10.15
N GLY A 159 -17.13 38.03 -9.54
CA GLY A 159 -18.16 37.26 -10.22
C GLY A 159 -17.76 35.83 -10.62
N ILE A 160 -16.54 35.38 -10.29
CA ILE A 160 -16.06 34.02 -10.60
C ILE A 160 -16.97 32.91 -10.06
N GLN A 161 -17.67 33.14 -8.95
CA GLN A 161 -18.64 32.21 -8.36
C GLN A 161 -19.79 31.83 -9.31
N ASN A 162 -20.08 32.68 -10.32
CA ASN A 162 -21.12 32.42 -11.32
C ASN A 162 -20.64 31.51 -12.48
N THR A 163 -19.34 31.17 -12.52
CA THR A 163 -18.75 30.28 -13.52
C THR A 163 -18.92 28.81 -13.12
N ASN A 164 -18.53 27.87 -13.99
CA ASN A 164 -18.51 26.43 -13.68
C ASN A 164 -19.86 25.87 -13.18
N GLY A 165 -20.98 26.49 -13.61
CA GLY A 165 -22.32 26.12 -13.14
C GLY A 165 -22.58 26.43 -11.66
N GLY A 166 -21.91 27.43 -11.08
CA GLY A 166 -22.09 27.84 -9.68
C GLY A 166 -21.26 27.05 -8.67
N LYS A 167 -20.33 26.21 -9.12
CA LYS A 167 -19.52 25.33 -8.25
C LYS A 167 -18.37 26.03 -7.52
N ILE A 168 -18.06 27.27 -7.87
CA ILE A 168 -16.94 27.99 -7.27
C ILE A 168 -17.39 28.66 -5.97
N VAL A 169 -16.83 28.22 -4.85
CA VAL A 169 -17.10 28.75 -3.50
C VAL A 169 -16.05 29.77 -3.11
N ILE A 170 -16.49 30.98 -2.78
CA ILE A 170 -15.63 32.14 -2.51
C ILE A 170 -15.59 32.54 -1.02
N PHE A 171 -15.69 31.54 -0.13
CA PHE A 171 -15.52 31.71 1.31
C PHE A 171 -14.77 30.51 1.92
N GLY A 172 -14.14 30.72 3.08
CA GLY A 172 -13.19 29.80 3.70
C GLY A 172 -13.70 28.38 3.96
N GLY A 173 -12.76 27.42 3.98
CA GLY A 173 -13.01 26.00 4.26
C GLY A 173 -12.58 25.02 3.16
N GLY A 174 -12.01 25.51 2.05
CA GLY A 174 -11.36 24.68 1.03
C GLY A 174 -9.85 24.90 0.99
N GLU A 175 -9.08 23.82 0.92
CA GLU A 175 -7.61 23.83 0.89
C GLU A 175 -7.06 22.90 -0.21
N PRO A 176 -6.09 23.34 -1.02
CA PRO A 176 -5.39 22.46 -1.96
C PRO A 176 -4.40 21.57 -1.19
N LEU A 177 -4.31 20.31 -1.58
CA LEU A 177 -3.40 19.33 -0.97
C LEU A 177 -2.19 19.14 -1.87
N PHE A 178 -1.09 19.80 -1.50
CA PHE A 178 0.20 19.66 -2.18
C PHE A 178 1.11 18.72 -1.41
N PHE A 179 1.69 17.75 -2.10
CA PHE A 179 2.72 16.87 -1.56
C PHE A 179 3.95 16.89 -2.46
N LYS A 180 5.13 17.18 -1.88
CA LYS A 180 6.39 17.33 -2.63
C LYS A 180 6.26 18.28 -3.84
N GLY A 181 5.53 19.39 -3.67
CA GLY A 181 5.31 20.41 -4.71
C GLY A 181 4.30 20.04 -5.81
N LYS A 182 3.70 18.84 -5.78
CA LYS A 182 2.64 18.44 -6.70
C LYS A 182 1.28 18.51 -6.02
N LEU A 183 0.27 19.04 -6.72
CA LEU A 183 -1.11 18.93 -6.29
C LEU A 183 -1.55 17.47 -6.40
N ILE A 184 -1.92 16.87 -5.27
CA ILE A 184 -2.39 15.47 -5.21
C ILE A 184 -3.88 15.36 -4.91
N GLY A 185 -4.52 16.48 -4.55
CA GLY A 185 -5.93 16.55 -4.24
C GLY A 185 -6.35 17.89 -3.66
N ALA A 186 -7.55 17.94 -3.10
CA ALA A 186 -8.06 19.08 -2.35
C ALA A 186 -8.99 18.62 -1.23
N LEU A 187 -9.16 19.47 -0.23
CA LEU A 187 -10.01 19.26 0.93
C LEU A 187 -11.07 20.36 0.98
N GLY A 188 -12.29 20.01 1.35
CA GLY A 188 -13.38 20.94 1.65
C GLY A 188 -14.08 20.55 2.94
N VAL A 189 -14.33 21.52 3.82
CA VAL A 189 -15.04 21.34 5.09
C VAL A 189 -16.21 22.31 5.15
N SER A 190 -17.37 21.85 5.60
CA SER A 190 -18.51 22.70 5.90
C SER A 190 -19.34 22.18 7.06
N GLY A 191 -19.72 23.06 7.98
CA GLY A 191 -20.73 22.77 9.01
C GLY A 191 -20.72 23.72 10.20
N GLY A 192 -19.71 24.58 10.32
CA GLY A 192 -19.70 25.68 11.30
C GLY A 192 -19.73 27.05 10.66
N THR A 193 -19.13 28.01 11.35
CA THR A 193 -18.79 29.33 10.80
C THR A 193 -17.69 29.20 9.74
N GLU A 194 -17.54 30.23 8.91
CA GLU A 194 -16.46 30.27 7.90
C GLU A 194 -15.08 30.11 8.53
N GLU A 195 -14.85 30.71 9.70
CA GLU A 195 -13.59 30.64 10.44
C GLU A 195 -13.33 29.22 10.94
N GLU A 196 -14.31 28.56 11.53
CA GLU A 196 -14.16 27.18 12.02
C GLU A 196 -13.94 26.19 10.86
N ASP A 197 -14.69 26.34 9.75
CA ASP A 197 -14.50 25.54 8.54
C ASP A 197 -13.08 25.72 7.98
N ARG A 198 -12.59 26.96 7.92
CA ARG A 198 -11.21 27.27 7.50
C ARG A 198 -10.20 26.62 8.42
N ASP A 199 -10.38 26.74 9.73
CA ASP A 199 -9.43 26.24 10.71
C ASP A 199 -9.33 24.70 10.68
N LEU A 200 -10.46 24.00 10.48
CA LEU A 200 -10.48 22.56 10.24
C LEU A 200 -9.81 22.17 8.91
N ALA A 201 -10.08 22.90 7.82
CA ALA A 201 -9.46 22.63 6.53
C ALA A 201 -7.93 22.82 6.59
N VAL A 202 -7.47 23.89 7.24
CA VAL A 202 -6.04 24.16 7.47
C VAL A 202 -5.41 23.08 8.36
N PHE A 203 -6.12 22.64 9.41
CA PHE A 203 -5.68 21.51 10.23
C PHE A 203 -5.51 20.24 9.38
N GLY A 204 -6.49 19.89 8.56
CA GLY A 204 -6.41 18.77 7.63
C GLY A 204 -5.22 18.89 6.67
N ARG A 205 -5.04 20.04 6.02
CA ARG A 205 -3.89 20.28 5.14
C ARG A 205 -2.55 20.08 5.87
N LYS A 206 -2.43 20.48 7.14
CA LYS A 206 -1.21 20.26 7.94
C LYS A 206 -0.98 18.78 8.26
N LYS A 207 -2.04 17.98 8.42
CA LYS A 207 -1.97 16.53 8.64
C LYS A 207 -1.63 15.71 7.40
N LEU A 208 -1.62 16.33 6.22
CA LEU A 208 -1.35 15.65 4.96
C LEU A 208 -0.01 14.89 4.97
N GLU A 209 1.07 15.47 5.49
CA GLU A 209 2.39 14.82 5.49
C GLU A 209 2.40 13.51 6.30
N GLU A 210 1.71 13.49 7.44
CA GLU A 210 1.59 12.30 8.30
C GLU A 210 0.80 11.18 7.59
N VAL A 211 -0.28 11.55 6.90
CA VAL A 211 -1.16 10.60 6.19
C VAL A 211 -0.52 10.08 4.91
N MET A 212 0.30 10.89 4.24
CA MET A 212 1.01 10.48 3.01
C MET A 212 2.16 9.49 3.29
N ALA A 213 2.59 9.33 4.54
CA ALA A 213 3.62 8.37 4.94
C ALA A 213 3.10 6.93 5.15
N TRP A 214 1.79 6.69 5.01
CA TRP A 214 1.10 5.42 5.31
C TRP A 214 0.79 4.53 4.10
#